data_AF-A0A1J7GFL3-F1
#
_entry.id   AF-A0A1J7GFL3-F1
#
_cell.length_a   1.000
_cell.length_b   1.000
_cell.length_c   1.000
_cell.angle_alpha   90.00
_cell.angle_beta   90.00
_cell.angle_gamma   90.00
#
_symmetry.space_group_name_H-M   'P 1'
#
loop_
_entity.id
_entity.type
_entity.pdbx_description
1 polymer ?
#
loop_
_entity_poly.entity_id
_entity_poly.type
_entity_poly.pdbx_seq_one_letter_code
_entity_poly.pdbx_strand_id
1 'polypeptide(L)'
;MLQLLYSAIFGEMLLILTLLFKTPLRKLVIVSLDRLKRGRGPIVVTTVGATLVVVLSSSLYSIAKIQQRTVEAGILNPTDQVLMSGHILEASLMGFVLFLALMIDRLHHYIRELRLLRKTMEAVKKQSRSFEDGKNSHSEEHKALTEEIATLKAKVIELESACEVKGSKAMALDSEVEALRKQSEGFLMEYDRLVADNQHLRSQLEAIDQSSTHLDNRKNI
;
A
#
# COMPACT_ATOMS: atom_id res chain seq x y z
N MET A 1 -11.38 17.27 -58.71
CA MET A 1 -11.55 16.22 -57.68
C MET A 1 -10.30 15.37 -57.48
N LEU A 2 -9.70 14.81 -58.54
CA LEU A 2 -8.47 13.98 -58.46
C LEU A 2 -7.32 14.61 -57.64
N GLN A 3 -6.97 15.89 -57.87
CA GLN A 3 -5.91 16.57 -57.10
C GLN A 3 -6.19 16.63 -55.59
N LEU A 4 -7.45 16.87 -55.20
CA LEU A 4 -7.87 16.91 -53.80
C LEU A 4 -7.77 15.52 -53.16
N LEU A 5 -8.20 14.48 -53.89
CA LEU A 5 -8.11 13.10 -53.44
C LEU A 5 -6.64 12.66 -53.28
N TYR A 6 -5.76 12.99 -54.22
CA TYR A 6 -4.32 12.73 -54.08
C TYR A 6 -3.70 13.46 -52.88
N SER A 7 -4.08 14.73 -52.66
CA SER A 7 -3.61 15.48 -51.49
C SER A 7 -4.09 14.86 -50.18
N ALA A 8 -5.35 14.42 -50.13
CA ALA A 8 -5.92 13.73 -48.97
C ALA A 8 -5.17 12.43 -48.68
N ILE A 9 -4.95 11.58 -49.68
CA ILE A 9 -4.19 10.34 -49.55
C ILE A 9 -2.76 10.63 -49.07
N PHE A 10 -2.11 11.65 -49.63
CA PHE A 10 -0.76 12.02 -49.20
C PHE A 10 -0.72 12.45 -47.73
N GLY A 11 -1.72 13.23 -47.29
CA GLY A 11 -1.88 13.60 -45.88
C GLY A 11 -2.13 12.40 -44.96
N GLU A 12 -2.97 11.46 -45.38
CA GLU A 12 -3.26 10.23 -44.63
C GLU A 12 -2.03 9.31 -44.55
N MET A 13 -1.29 9.17 -45.65
CA MET A 13 -0.04 8.41 -45.69
C MET A 13 1.04 9.02 -44.81
N LEU A 14 1.17 10.35 -44.78
CA LEU A 14 2.05 11.05 -43.85
C LEU A 14 1.63 10.83 -42.39
N LEU A 15 0.33 10.84 -42.10
CA LEU A 15 -0.19 10.51 -40.76
C LEU A 15 0.17 9.08 -40.34
N ILE A 16 0.02 8.11 -41.25
CA ILE A 16 0.38 6.71 -40.97
C ILE A 16 1.89 6.56 -40.79
N LEU A 17 2.70 7.20 -41.63
CA LEU A 17 4.16 7.12 -41.56
C LEU A 17 4.70 7.73 -40.24
N THR A 18 4.16 8.87 -39.82
CA THR A 18 4.51 9.49 -38.54
C THR A 18 4.04 8.66 -37.34
N LEU A 19 2.94 7.92 -37.47
CA LEU A 19 2.50 6.95 -36.47
C LEU A 19 3.34 5.67 -36.44
N LEU A 20 3.93 5.24 -37.56
CA LEU A 20 4.77 4.04 -37.64
C LEU A 20 6.17 4.28 -37.06
N PHE A 21 6.77 5.43 -37.34
CA PHE A 21 8.09 5.78 -36.81
C PHE A 21 8.05 6.08 -35.31
N LYS A 22 9.05 5.61 -34.57
CA LYS A 22 9.16 5.78 -33.11
C LYS A 22 9.77 7.16 -32.78
N THR A 23 9.17 8.22 -33.31
CA THR A 23 9.67 9.60 -33.23
C THR A 23 8.90 10.43 -32.20
N PRO A 24 9.49 11.53 -31.68
CA PRO A 24 8.78 12.45 -30.78
C PRO A 24 7.53 13.08 -31.42
N LEU A 25 7.48 13.16 -32.75
CA LEU A 25 6.31 13.58 -33.52
C LEU A 25 5.08 12.71 -33.26
N ARG A 26 5.26 11.41 -32.97
CA ARG A 26 4.16 10.52 -32.60
C ARG A 26 3.38 11.07 -31.40
N LYS A 27 4.05 11.63 -30.39
CA LYS A 27 3.35 12.22 -29.23
C LYS A 27 2.50 13.42 -29.65
N LEU A 28 3.03 14.27 -30.53
CA LEU A 28 2.34 15.46 -31.03
C LEU A 28 1.14 15.11 -31.92
N VAL A 29 1.31 14.14 -32.83
CA VAL A 29 0.24 13.62 -33.70
C VAL A 29 -0.87 13.01 -32.85
N ILE A 30 -0.55 12.25 -31.80
CA ILE A 30 -1.60 11.67 -30.97
C ILE A 30 -2.28 12.75 -30.09
N VAL A 31 -1.56 13.76 -29.59
CA VAL A 31 -2.19 14.87 -28.84
C VAL A 31 -3.10 15.71 -29.73
N SER A 32 -2.70 15.98 -30.97
CA SER A 32 -3.53 16.70 -31.95
C SER A 32 -4.76 15.88 -32.37
N LEU A 33 -4.60 14.58 -32.66
CA LEU A 33 -5.74 13.68 -32.91
C LEU A 33 -6.70 13.63 -31.72
N ASP A 34 -6.18 13.58 -30.49
CA ASP A 34 -6.98 13.55 -29.27
C ASP A 34 -7.77 14.87 -29.10
N ARG A 35 -7.15 16.03 -29.37
CA ARG A 35 -7.87 17.31 -29.34
C ARG A 35 -8.98 17.40 -30.40
N LEU A 36 -8.71 16.93 -31.61
CA LEU A 36 -9.67 16.98 -32.71
C LEU A 36 -10.90 16.08 -32.46
N LYS A 37 -10.70 14.94 -31.77
CA LYS A 37 -11.74 13.93 -31.57
C LYS A 37 -12.45 13.97 -30.20
N ARG A 38 -11.92 14.70 -29.22
CA ARG A 38 -12.45 14.77 -27.83
C ARG A 38 -13.71 15.63 -27.67
N GLY A 39 -14.13 16.37 -28.71
CA GLY A 39 -15.43 17.08 -28.76
C GLY A 39 -16.57 16.23 -29.34
N ARG A 40 -17.36 16.81 -30.27
CA ARG A 40 -18.41 16.13 -31.08
C ARG A 40 -17.85 15.06 -32.06
N GLY A 41 -16.60 14.64 -31.90
CA GLY A 41 -15.84 13.81 -32.84
C GLY A 41 -16.48 12.46 -33.19
N PRO A 42 -17.02 11.68 -32.24
CA PRO A 42 -17.65 10.40 -32.57
C PRO A 42 -18.88 10.55 -33.46
N ILE A 43 -19.65 11.62 -33.29
CA ILE A 43 -20.89 11.88 -34.05
C ILE A 43 -20.55 12.48 -35.43
N VAL A 44 -19.54 13.35 -35.49
CA VAL A 44 -19.11 13.94 -36.77
C VAL A 44 -18.43 12.90 -37.66
N VAL A 45 -17.61 12.01 -37.10
CA VAL A 45 -16.93 10.97 -37.90
C VAL A 45 -17.93 9.94 -38.44
N THR A 46 -18.95 9.55 -37.66
CA THR A 46 -20.00 8.63 -38.14
C THR A 46 -20.87 9.26 -39.22
N THR A 47 -21.25 10.52 -39.07
CA THR A 47 -22.03 11.24 -40.09
C THR A 47 -21.22 11.47 -41.37
N VAL A 48 -19.96 11.92 -41.28
CA VAL A 48 -19.09 12.12 -42.45
C VAL A 48 -18.81 10.79 -43.16
N GLY A 49 -18.50 9.73 -42.41
CA GLY A 49 -18.31 8.39 -42.96
C GLY A 49 -19.56 7.88 -43.68
N ALA A 50 -20.75 8.04 -43.08
CA ALA A 50 -22.01 7.65 -43.71
C ALA A 50 -22.28 8.44 -45.00
N THR A 51 -22.06 9.75 -44.99
CA THR A 51 -22.26 10.57 -46.21
C THR A 51 -21.31 10.17 -47.34
N LEU A 52 -20.04 9.89 -47.02
CA LEU A 52 -19.06 9.48 -48.01
C LEU A 52 -19.37 8.08 -48.58
N VAL A 53 -19.90 7.16 -47.76
CA VAL A 53 -20.40 5.85 -48.24
C VAL A 53 -21.56 6.01 -49.21
N VAL A 54 -22.53 6.89 -48.91
CA VAL A 54 -23.66 7.17 -49.81
C VAL A 54 -23.19 7.75 -51.14
N VAL A 55 -22.24 8.70 -51.11
CA VAL A 55 -21.65 9.29 -52.32
C VAL A 55 -20.91 8.24 -53.14
N LEU A 56 -20.15 7.34 -52.50
CA LEU A 56 -19.55 6.18 -53.17
C LEU A 56 -20.58 5.28 -53.84
N SER A 57 -21.65 4.92 -53.15
CA SER A 57 -22.71 4.08 -53.72
C SER A 57 -23.35 4.74 -54.94
N SER A 58 -23.53 6.06 -54.92
CA SER A 58 -24.02 6.84 -56.06
C SER A 58 -23.04 6.83 -57.24
N SER A 59 -21.73 6.96 -56.98
CA SER A 59 -20.69 6.87 -58.00
C SER A 59 -20.61 5.48 -58.63
N LEU A 60 -20.67 4.42 -57.81
CA LEU A 60 -20.68 3.03 -58.29
C LEU A 60 -21.93 2.73 -59.13
N TYR A 61 -23.09 3.22 -58.71
CA TYR A 61 -24.33 3.07 -59.48
C TYR A 61 -24.24 3.78 -60.84
N SER A 62 -23.60 4.95 -60.89
CA SER A 62 -23.40 5.69 -62.15
C SER A 62 -22.47 4.94 -63.10
N ILE A 63 -21.38 4.33 -62.59
CA ILE A 63 -20.47 3.49 -63.39
C ILE A 63 -21.18 2.23 -63.90
N ALA A 64 -21.93 1.54 -63.03
CA ALA A 64 -22.69 0.34 -63.41
C ALA A 64 -23.76 0.65 -64.46
N LYS A 65 -24.45 1.79 -64.34
CA LYS A 65 -25.43 2.26 -65.33
C LYS A 65 -24.79 2.60 -66.68
N ILE A 66 -23.59 3.16 -66.69
CA ILE A 66 -22.84 3.42 -67.93
C ILE A 66 -22.39 2.09 -68.55
N GLN A 67 -21.85 1.16 -67.77
CA GLN A 67 -21.49 -0.18 -68.23
C GLN A 67 -22.68 -0.92 -68.84
N GLN A 68 -23.83 -0.90 -68.17
CA GLN A 68 -25.03 -1.58 -68.63
C GLN A 68 -25.53 -1.00 -69.96
N ARG A 69 -25.47 0.33 -70.13
CA ARG A 69 -25.74 1.00 -71.41
C ARG A 69 -24.72 0.68 -72.50
N THR A 70 -23.44 0.55 -72.16
CA THR A 70 -22.38 0.18 -73.11
C THR A 70 -22.53 -1.27 -73.59
N VAL A 71 -22.93 -2.19 -72.71
CA VAL A 71 -23.21 -3.59 -73.04
C VAL A 71 -24.47 -3.72 -73.91
N GLU A 72 -25.50 -2.91 -73.66
CA GLU A 72 -26.74 -2.89 -74.47
C GLU A 72 -26.55 -2.21 -75.84
N ALA A 73 -25.67 -1.21 -75.97
CA ALA A 73 -25.51 -0.43 -77.19
C ALA A 73 -24.41 -0.93 -78.16
N GLY A 74 -23.51 -1.83 -77.73
CA GLY A 74 -22.59 -2.57 -78.62
C GLY A 74 -21.58 -1.73 -79.46
N ILE A 75 -21.45 -0.43 -79.22
CA ILE A 75 -20.57 0.47 -79.98
C ILE A 75 -19.54 1.08 -79.02
N LEU A 76 -18.28 0.68 -79.16
CA LEU A 76 -17.15 1.18 -78.38
C LEU A 76 -16.71 2.54 -78.93
N ASN A 77 -17.21 3.62 -78.32
CA ASN A 77 -16.76 4.97 -78.63
C ASN A 77 -15.44 5.25 -77.86
N PRO A 78 -14.32 5.56 -78.53
CA PRO A 78 -13.01 5.73 -77.87
C PRO A 78 -12.97 6.89 -76.86
N THR A 79 -13.84 7.88 -77.03
CA THR A 79 -14.00 9.01 -76.09
C THR A 79 -14.67 8.57 -74.77
N ASP A 80 -15.61 7.64 -74.82
CA ASP A 80 -16.30 7.12 -73.63
C ASP A 80 -15.39 6.22 -72.81
N GLN A 81 -14.43 5.54 -73.44
CA GLN A 81 -13.43 4.72 -72.74
C GLN A 81 -12.52 5.57 -71.84
N VAL A 82 -12.12 6.76 -72.29
CA VAL A 82 -11.28 7.68 -71.50
C VAL A 82 -12.09 8.26 -70.34
N LEU A 83 -13.33 8.70 -70.59
CA LEU A 83 -14.22 9.24 -69.55
C LEU A 83 -14.55 8.19 -68.47
N MET A 84 -14.79 6.95 -68.88
CA MET A 84 -15.06 5.83 -68.00
C MET A 84 -13.85 5.48 -67.12
N SER A 85 -12.64 5.47 -67.69
CA SER A 85 -11.41 5.24 -66.91
C SER A 85 -11.19 6.31 -65.84
N GLY A 86 -11.53 7.58 -66.15
CA GLY A 86 -11.48 8.70 -65.21
C GLY A 86 -12.46 8.54 -64.05
N HIS A 87 -13.71 8.17 -64.32
CA HIS A 87 -14.71 7.94 -63.27
C HIS A 87 -14.42 6.70 -62.41
N ILE A 88 -13.91 5.63 -63.01
CA ILE A 88 -13.47 4.44 -62.27
C ILE A 88 -12.29 4.79 -61.36
N LEU A 89 -11.31 5.53 -61.88
CA LEU A 89 -10.17 6.00 -61.09
C LEU A 89 -10.65 6.89 -59.94
N GLU A 90 -11.52 7.86 -60.19
CA GLU A 90 -12.06 8.76 -59.17
C GLU A 90 -12.85 8.00 -58.08
N ALA A 91 -13.70 7.04 -58.46
CA ALA A 91 -14.46 6.23 -57.52
C ALA A 91 -13.54 5.33 -56.66
N SER A 92 -12.53 4.69 -57.27
CA SER A 92 -11.56 3.87 -56.52
C SER A 92 -10.74 4.72 -55.54
N LEU A 93 -10.34 5.93 -55.94
CA LEU A 93 -9.57 6.85 -55.12
C LEU A 93 -10.40 7.41 -53.95
N MET A 94 -11.68 7.70 -54.19
CA MET A 94 -12.62 8.08 -53.13
C MET A 94 -12.86 6.93 -52.13
N GLY A 95 -12.93 5.70 -52.62
CA GLY A 95 -13.01 4.50 -51.78
C GLY A 95 -11.76 4.29 -50.93
N PHE A 96 -10.59 4.57 -51.50
CA PHE A 96 -9.33 4.47 -50.79
C PHE A 96 -9.19 5.50 -49.67
N VAL A 97 -9.54 6.77 -49.91
CA VAL A 97 -9.58 7.82 -48.88
C VAL A 97 -10.54 7.44 -47.74
N LEU A 98 -11.72 6.92 -48.08
CA LEU A 98 -12.67 6.44 -47.10
C LEU A 98 -12.12 5.29 -46.24
N PHE A 99 -11.48 4.32 -46.89
CA PHE A 99 -10.86 3.21 -46.20
C PHE A 99 -9.75 3.68 -45.25
N LEU A 100 -8.89 4.59 -45.70
CA LEU A 100 -7.83 5.18 -44.88
C LEU A 100 -8.38 6.00 -43.71
N ALA A 101 -9.42 6.80 -43.92
CA ALA A 101 -10.10 7.54 -42.86
C ALA A 101 -10.67 6.61 -41.79
N LEU A 102 -11.30 5.49 -42.17
CA LEU A 102 -11.80 4.47 -41.24
C LEU A 102 -10.66 3.73 -40.53
N MET A 103 -9.56 3.44 -41.22
CA MET A 103 -8.39 2.82 -40.63
C MET A 103 -7.75 3.74 -39.58
N ILE A 104 -7.68 5.05 -39.84
CA ILE A 104 -7.23 6.07 -38.89
C ILE A 104 -8.20 6.15 -37.70
N ASP A 105 -9.50 6.02 -37.92
CA ASP A 105 -10.51 5.98 -36.86
C ASP A 105 -10.28 4.81 -35.89
N ARG A 106 -10.10 3.60 -36.44
CA ARG A 106 -9.77 2.39 -35.67
C ARG A 106 -8.43 2.48 -34.96
N LEU A 107 -7.38 2.98 -35.63
CA LEU A 107 -6.06 3.19 -35.02
C LEU A 107 -6.13 4.17 -33.86
N HIS A 108 -6.91 5.25 -34.00
CA HIS A 108 -7.11 6.20 -32.91
C HIS A 108 -7.79 5.56 -31.69
N HIS A 109 -8.81 4.74 -31.92
CA HIS A 109 -9.47 4.00 -30.86
C HIS A 109 -8.48 3.09 -30.11
N TYR A 110 -7.67 2.33 -30.86
CA TYR A 110 -6.64 1.47 -30.29
C TYR A 110 -5.57 2.25 -29.50
N ILE A 111 -5.15 3.41 -30.01
CA ILE A 111 -4.21 4.30 -29.31
C ILE A 111 -4.82 4.84 -28.00
N ARG A 112 -6.14 5.10 -27.98
CA ARG A 112 -6.84 5.54 -26.78
C ARG A 112 -6.88 4.46 -25.71
N GLU A 113 -7.20 3.22 -26.09
CA GLU A 113 -7.17 2.08 -25.17
C GLU A 113 -5.78 1.84 -24.61
N LEU A 114 -4.74 1.85 -25.46
CA LEU A 114 -3.36 1.71 -25.01
C LEU A 114 -2.91 2.83 -24.06
N ARG A 115 -3.42 4.05 -24.22
CA ARG A 115 -3.16 5.16 -23.29
C ARG A 115 -3.87 5.00 -21.97
N LEU A 116 -5.13 4.55 -21.97
CA LEU A 116 -5.87 4.28 -20.74
C LEU A 116 -5.16 3.17 -19.97
N LEU A 117 -4.78 2.09 -20.64
CA LEU A 117 -4.05 0.98 -20.05
C LEU A 117 -2.68 1.39 -19.50
N ARG A 118 -1.95 2.28 -20.19
CA ARG A 118 -0.69 2.84 -19.67
C ARG A 118 -0.92 3.72 -18.45
N LYS A 119 -1.98 4.55 -18.44
CA LYS A 119 -2.31 5.41 -17.29
C LYS A 119 -2.74 4.61 -16.08
N THR A 120 -3.52 3.54 -16.27
CA THR A 120 -3.88 2.63 -15.16
C THR A 120 -2.65 1.88 -14.67
N MET A 121 -1.77 1.41 -15.56
CA MET A 121 -0.51 0.77 -15.16
C MET A 121 0.43 1.73 -14.42
N GLU A 122 0.55 2.98 -14.85
CA GLU A 122 1.33 4.01 -14.16
C GLU A 122 0.73 4.38 -12.80
N ALA A 123 -0.61 4.42 -12.68
CA ALA A 123 -1.29 4.64 -11.41
C ALA A 123 -1.09 3.46 -10.46
N VAL A 124 -1.24 2.23 -10.95
CA VAL A 124 -0.98 0.99 -10.20
C VAL A 124 0.49 0.93 -9.76
N LYS A 125 1.44 1.30 -10.63
CA LYS A 125 2.87 1.35 -10.28
C LYS A 125 3.20 2.43 -9.25
N LYS A 126 2.51 3.58 -9.28
CA LYS A 126 2.66 4.60 -8.22
C LYS A 126 2.09 4.11 -6.90
N GLN A 127 0.90 3.52 -6.93
CA GLN A 127 0.25 2.95 -5.74
C GLN A 127 1.08 1.81 -5.13
N SER A 128 1.63 0.92 -5.96
CA SER A 128 2.49 -0.18 -5.48
C SER A 128 3.76 0.36 -4.83
N ARG A 129 4.37 1.41 -5.39
CA ARG A 129 5.57 2.04 -4.82
C ARG A 129 5.27 2.75 -3.49
N SER A 130 4.12 3.40 -3.38
CA SER A 130 3.66 4.00 -2.11
C SER A 130 3.34 2.95 -1.05
N PHE A 131 2.80 1.79 -1.45
CA PHE A 131 2.53 0.69 -0.53
C PHE A 131 3.81 -0.03 -0.06
N GLU A 132 4.79 -0.18 -0.95
CA GLU A 132 6.08 -0.81 -0.63
C GLU A 132 6.91 0.02 0.35
N ASP A 133 6.89 1.36 0.20
CA ASP A 133 7.56 2.29 1.11
C ASP A 133 6.93 2.26 2.52
N GLY A 134 5.61 2.24 2.60
CA GLY A 134 4.89 2.10 3.88
C GLY A 134 5.10 0.73 4.55
N LYS A 135 5.22 -0.34 3.77
CA LYS A 135 5.49 -1.70 4.29
C LYS A 135 6.91 -1.82 4.88
N ASN A 136 7.90 -1.18 4.27
CA ASN A 136 9.26 -1.18 4.80
C ASN A 136 9.35 -0.39 6.11
N SER A 137 8.73 0.80 6.18
CA SER A 137 8.67 1.59 7.41
C SER A 137 8.02 0.81 8.56
N HIS A 138 6.86 0.18 8.32
CA HIS A 138 6.19 -0.65 9.34
C HIS A 138 7.00 -1.90 9.71
N SER A 139 7.73 -2.49 8.77
CA SER A 139 8.58 -3.65 9.06
C SER A 139 9.78 -3.28 9.93
N GLU A 140 10.35 -2.08 9.77
CA GLU A 140 11.44 -1.61 10.62
C GLU A 140 10.96 -1.25 12.02
N GLU A 141 9.83 -0.54 12.14
CA GLU A 141 9.20 -0.25 13.43
C GLU A 141 8.83 -1.55 14.18
N HIS A 142 8.26 -2.54 13.49
CA HIS A 142 7.93 -3.81 14.11
C HIS A 142 9.16 -4.57 14.59
N LYS A 143 10.27 -4.53 13.85
CA LYS A 143 11.55 -5.13 14.28
C LYS A 143 12.11 -4.43 15.52
N ALA A 144 12.13 -3.10 15.53
CA ALA A 144 12.57 -2.31 16.67
C ALA A 144 11.72 -2.61 17.93
N LEU A 145 10.39 -2.63 17.79
CA LEU A 145 9.49 -3.00 18.89
C LEU A 145 9.71 -4.44 19.37
N THR A 146 10.01 -5.38 18.46
CA THR A 146 10.29 -6.77 18.84
C THR A 146 11.60 -6.88 19.63
N GLU A 147 12.63 -6.11 19.25
CA GLU A 147 13.89 -6.02 20.00
C GLU A 147 13.67 -5.38 21.38
N GLU A 148 12.90 -4.29 21.46
CA GLU A 148 12.56 -3.65 22.74
C GLU A 148 11.81 -4.63 23.67
N ILE A 149 10.84 -5.38 23.15
CA ILE A 149 10.12 -6.42 23.92
C ILE A 149 11.09 -7.48 24.43
N ALA A 150 12.06 -7.92 23.62
CA ALA A 150 13.06 -8.90 24.06
C ALA A 150 13.95 -8.35 25.19
N THR A 151 14.40 -7.10 25.08
CA THR A 151 15.22 -6.47 26.14
C THR A 151 14.43 -6.24 27.43
N LEU A 152 13.18 -5.80 27.33
CA LEU A 152 12.28 -5.63 28.47
C LEU A 152 12.01 -6.98 29.16
N LYS A 153 11.75 -8.04 28.39
CA LYS A 153 11.55 -9.38 28.93
C LYS A 153 12.78 -9.90 29.66
N ALA A 154 13.99 -9.66 29.15
CA ALA A 154 15.23 -10.01 29.83
C ALA A 154 15.37 -9.28 31.18
N LYS A 155 15.08 -7.96 31.21
CA LYS A 155 15.10 -7.17 32.46
C LYS A 155 14.08 -7.64 33.49
N VAL A 156 12.89 -8.07 33.04
CA VAL A 156 11.87 -8.62 33.95
C VAL A 156 12.38 -9.90 34.62
N ILE A 157 12.97 -10.82 33.86
CA ILE A 157 13.54 -12.07 34.40
C ILE A 157 14.67 -11.77 35.39
N GLU A 158 15.55 -10.82 35.07
CA GLU A 158 16.63 -10.40 35.96
C GLU A 158 16.07 -9.83 37.28
N LEU A 159 15.11 -8.92 37.21
CA LEU A 159 14.48 -8.32 38.40
C LEU A 159 13.72 -9.35 39.23
N GLU A 160 13.05 -10.32 38.60
CA GLU A 160 12.35 -11.40 39.26
C GLU A 160 13.32 -12.26 40.09
N SER A 161 14.44 -12.68 39.48
CA SER A 161 15.49 -13.43 40.19
C SER A 161 16.14 -12.63 41.33
N ALA A 162 16.36 -11.32 41.14
CA ALA A 162 16.88 -10.45 42.18
C ALA A 162 15.89 -10.27 43.34
N CYS A 163 14.59 -10.26 43.04
CA CYS A 163 13.52 -10.20 44.03
C CYS A 163 13.45 -11.50 44.84
N GLU A 164 13.55 -12.67 44.18
CA GLU A 164 13.58 -13.98 44.85
C GLU A 164 14.79 -14.13 45.78
N VAL A 165 15.98 -13.69 45.34
CA VAL A 165 17.19 -13.67 46.18
C VAL A 165 17.03 -12.71 47.36
N LYS A 166 16.43 -11.53 47.18
CA LYS A 166 16.15 -10.62 48.29
C LYS A 166 15.10 -11.18 49.25
N GLY A 167 14.08 -11.87 48.74
CA GLY A 167 13.06 -12.53 49.54
C GLY A 167 13.61 -13.65 50.43
N SER A 168 14.45 -14.53 49.87
CA SER A 168 15.11 -15.59 50.66
C SER A 168 16.06 -15.02 51.73
N LYS A 169 16.79 -13.94 51.41
CA LYS A 169 17.61 -13.22 52.41
C LYS A 169 16.77 -12.58 53.51
N ALA A 170 15.63 -11.98 53.17
CA ALA A 170 14.72 -11.41 54.15
C ALA A 170 14.17 -12.50 55.09
N MET A 171 13.74 -13.65 54.56
CA MET A 171 13.28 -14.78 55.38
C MET A 171 14.39 -15.32 56.31
N ALA A 172 15.62 -15.40 55.82
CA ALA A 172 16.76 -15.81 56.65
C ALA A 172 17.00 -14.82 57.80
N LEU A 173 17.02 -13.52 57.51
CA LEU A 173 17.16 -12.47 58.53
C LEU A 173 16.00 -12.47 59.52
N ASP A 174 14.76 -12.66 59.06
CA ASP A 174 13.58 -12.73 59.95
C ASP A 174 13.69 -13.92 60.92
N SER A 175 14.12 -15.09 60.43
CA SER A 175 14.34 -16.25 61.29
C SER A 175 15.48 -16.05 62.30
N GLU A 176 16.53 -15.34 61.92
CA GLU A 176 17.63 -14.97 62.82
C GLU A 176 17.14 -13.99 63.90
N VAL A 177 16.36 -12.98 63.51
CA VAL A 177 15.74 -12.03 64.43
C VAL A 177 14.77 -12.73 65.38
N GLU A 178 13.95 -13.67 64.91
CA GLU A 178 13.08 -14.48 65.78
C GLU A 178 13.88 -15.35 66.76
N ALA A 179 14.98 -15.96 66.31
CA ALA A 179 15.86 -16.73 67.18
C ALA A 179 16.50 -15.85 68.26
N LEU A 180 17.01 -14.67 67.88
CA LEU A 180 17.58 -13.68 68.81
C LEU A 180 16.51 -13.18 69.80
N ARG A 181 15.29 -12.95 69.31
CA ARG A 181 14.15 -12.56 70.14
C ARG A 181 13.84 -13.63 71.19
N LYS A 182 13.72 -14.90 70.78
CA LYS A 182 13.51 -16.02 71.72
C LYS A 182 14.65 -16.14 72.74
N GLN A 183 15.89 -15.94 72.30
CA GLN A 183 17.04 -15.92 73.21
C GLN A 183 16.92 -14.79 74.24
N SER A 184 16.54 -13.59 73.80
CA SER A 184 16.34 -12.44 74.70
C SER A 184 15.17 -12.65 75.68
N GLU A 185 14.08 -13.29 75.24
CA GLU A 185 12.95 -13.66 76.10
C GLU A 185 13.40 -14.72 77.14
N GLY A 186 14.25 -15.67 76.77
CA GLY A 186 14.85 -16.63 77.69
C GLY A 186 15.72 -15.97 78.75
N PHE A 187 16.60 -15.04 78.35
CA PHE A 187 17.42 -14.27 79.29
C PHE A 187 16.57 -13.40 80.23
N LEU A 188 15.46 -12.84 79.75
CA LEU A 188 14.53 -12.08 80.59
C LEU A 188 13.91 -12.96 81.68
N MET A 189 13.50 -14.18 81.34
CA MET A 189 12.92 -15.13 82.30
C MET A 189 13.94 -15.58 83.36
N GLU A 190 15.21 -15.80 82.97
CA GLU A 190 16.29 -16.09 83.92
C GLU A 190 16.58 -14.90 84.83
N TYR A 191 16.56 -13.69 84.28
CA TYR A 191 16.71 -12.45 85.05
C TYR A 191 15.59 -12.31 86.10
N ASP A 192 14.33 -12.47 85.71
CA ASP A 192 13.18 -12.38 86.62
C ASP A 192 13.25 -13.45 87.72
N ARG A 193 13.63 -14.68 87.37
CA ARG A 193 13.83 -15.77 88.34
C ARG A 193 14.94 -15.43 89.34
N LEU A 194 16.07 -14.91 88.87
CA LEU A 194 17.19 -14.54 89.73
C LEU A 194 16.85 -13.35 90.64
N VAL A 195 16.05 -12.40 90.15
CA VAL A 195 15.51 -11.30 90.96
C VAL A 195 14.60 -11.85 92.06
N ALA A 196 13.71 -12.79 91.75
CA ALA A 196 12.85 -13.44 92.74
C ALA A 196 13.66 -14.21 93.79
N ASP A 197 14.67 -14.98 93.39
CA ASP A 197 15.56 -15.69 94.30
C ASP A 197 16.36 -14.72 95.20
N ASN A 198 16.84 -13.60 94.65
CA ASN A 198 17.49 -12.55 95.45
C ASN A 198 16.54 -11.92 96.48
N GLN A 199 15.29 -11.65 96.12
CA GLN A 199 14.27 -11.16 97.06
C GLN A 199 13.98 -12.21 98.14
N HIS A 200 13.93 -13.49 97.77
CA HIS A 200 13.74 -14.59 98.72
C HIS A 200 14.91 -14.68 99.71
N LEU A 201 16.16 -14.63 99.23
CA LEU A 201 17.35 -14.61 100.07
C LEU A 201 17.37 -13.40 101.00
N ARG A 202 16.99 -12.20 100.51
CA ARG A 202 16.83 -11.02 101.36
C ARG A 202 15.80 -11.23 102.46
N SER A 203 14.65 -11.81 102.12
CA SER A 203 13.59 -12.12 103.09
C SER A 203 14.04 -13.16 104.13
N GLN A 204 14.82 -14.17 103.72
CA GLN A 204 15.43 -15.14 104.66
C GLN A 204 16.43 -14.46 105.60
N LEU A 205 17.26 -13.55 105.06
CA LEU A 205 18.25 -12.83 105.86
C LEU A 205 17.58 -11.90 106.88
N GLU A 206 16.51 -11.20 106.48
CA GLU A 206 15.71 -10.37 107.37
C GLU A 206 15.02 -11.19 108.47
N ALA A 207 14.48 -12.38 108.13
CA ALA A 207 13.92 -13.29 109.12
C ALA A 207 14.96 -13.80 110.14
N ILE A 208 16.18 -14.11 109.69
CA ILE A 208 17.28 -14.50 110.58
C ILE A 208 17.68 -13.32 111.48
N ASP A 209 17.79 -12.11 110.94
CA ASP A 209 18.14 -10.91 111.69
C ASP A 209 17.08 -10.60 112.77
N GLN A 210 15.79 -10.73 112.45
CA GLN A 210 14.68 -10.65 113.41
C GLN A 210 14.72 -11.76 114.48
N SER A 211 15.14 -12.98 114.11
CA SER A 211 15.32 -14.07 115.09
C SER A 211 16.53 -13.85 116.01
N SER A 212 17.59 -13.20 115.51
CA SER A 212 18.79 -12.87 116.28
C SER A 212 18.52 -11.74 117.27
N THR A 213 17.77 -10.72 116.86
CA THR A 213 17.31 -9.63 117.72
C THR A 213 16.32 -10.13 118.79
N HIS A 214 15.46 -11.11 118.47
CA HIS A 214 14.61 -11.78 119.47
C HIS A 214 15.41 -12.64 120.48
N LEU A 215 16.54 -13.24 120.06
CA LEU A 215 17.44 -14.00 120.93
C LEU A 215 18.28 -13.10 121.84
N ASP A 216 18.74 -11.95 121.37
CA ASP A 216 19.44 -10.96 122.19
C ASP A 216 18.50 -10.29 123.21
N ASN A 217 17.23 -10.07 122.87
CA ASN A 217 16.24 -9.53 123.82
C ASN A 217 15.86 -10.54 124.93
N ARG A 218 16.12 -11.84 124.72
CA ARG A 218 15.89 -12.90 125.72
C ARG A 218 17.08 -13.09 126.69
N LYS A 219 18.25 -12.50 126.40
CA LYS A 219 19.43 -12.51 127.27
C LYS A 219 19.52 -11.33 128.24
N ASN A 220 18.64 -10.32 128.10
CA ASN A 220 18.64 -9.09 128.90
C ASN A 220 17.53 -9.02 129.97
N ILE A 221 17.04 -10.16 130.47
CA ILE A 221 16.17 -10.26 131.66
C ILE A 221 16.79 -11.21 132.67
#